data_AF-A0A8T7ERR1-F1
#
_entry.id   AF-A0A8T7ERR1-F1
#
_cell.length_a   1.000
_cell.length_b   1.000
_cell.length_c   1.000
_cell.angle_alpha   90.00
_cell.angle_beta   90.00
_cell.angle_gamma   90.00
#
_symmetry.space_group_name_H-M   'P 1'
#
loop_
_entity.id
_entity.type
_entity.pdbx_description
1 polymer ?
#
loop_
_entity_poly.entity_id
_entity_poly.type
_entity_poly.pdbx_seq_one_letter_code
_entity_poly.pdbx_strand_id
1 'polypeptide(L)'
;MTCSRTTISSGGIPYATENIALIRNVDLVPEAPATWDEVRTIAEQFKADGTADYAFLVQTGNTYHNFPITSAWGGYIFGQNEDGTFNVADVGLGSEGGLTAAHWLSGMYADGLMVPNVNDDVVFEFFGAGELGMFVTGPWFSQRIIDSGVNYSIDPLPGAVGGKEVGTPFAGGQGFVISAFSDKQLEAETFLLDFVATPEFMQAIFDQGGRPPAFLAVDTSADPNIAAFTAAGVGAIPMPAIPEMAAVWGASDAALTAISTGGDADEAIAGAVAQIANAIGLMSSTERIVTLPGAFNMALGCAGDWDPACRNAELTLQDDGTYAGTFDIPAGTYEYKVAINLSWAENYGADGAKDGANLVLELAADSTVTFVFDDTTHVVTTTVE
;
A
#
# COMPACT_ATOMS: atom_id res chain seq x y z
N MET A 1 19.93 -9.50 7.90
CA MET A 1 19.98 -10.77 7.16
C MET A 1 21.39 -10.92 6.59
N THR A 2 22.11 -12.00 6.92
CA THR A 2 23.47 -12.25 6.41
C THR A 2 23.41 -13.36 5.36
N CYS A 3 23.89 -13.08 4.15
CA CYS A 3 23.95 -14.07 3.08
C CYS A 3 25.24 -14.89 3.23
N SER A 4 25.12 -16.14 3.69
CA SER A 4 26.17 -17.15 3.56
C SER A 4 25.86 -18.02 2.34
N ARG A 5 26.85 -18.72 1.78
CA ARG A 5 26.64 -19.67 0.66
C ARG A 5 25.52 -20.70 0.90
N THR A 6 25.17 -20.96 2.16
CA THR A 6 24.12 -21.89 2.58
C THR A 6 22.71 -21.31 2.44
N THR A 7 22.54 -19.98 2.37
CA THR A 7 21.24 -19.29 2.26
C THR A 7 20.68 -19.30 0.83
N ILE A 8 21.45 -19.79 -0.15
CA ILE A 8 21.09 -19.80 -1.58
C ILE A 8 20.01 -20.85 -1.91
N SER A 9 19.73 -21.79 -0.99
CA SER A 9 18.71 -22.83 -1.19
C SER A 9 17.27 -22.32 -1.29
N SER A 10 17.01 -21.02 -1.05
CA SER A 10 15.68 -20.40 -1.13
C SER A 10 15.42 -19.57 -2.39
N GLY A 11 16.16 -19.77 -3.49
CA GLY A 11 15.75 -19.36 -4.84
C GLY A 11 16.06 -17.92 -5.27
N GLY A 12 16.85 -17.16 -4.50
CA GLY A 12 17.29 -15.82 -4.90
C GLY A 12 18.60 -15.36 -4.28
N ILE A 13 19.27 -14.41 -4.94
CA ILE A 13 20.52 -13.78 -4.48
C ILE A 13 20.23 -12.33 -4.08
N PRO A 14 20.20 -12.01 -2.77
CA PRO A 14 20.03 -10.63 -2.33
C PRO A 14 21.27 -9.81 -2.66
N TYR A 15 21.07 -8.60 -3.16
CA TYR A 15 22.15 -7.65 -3.44
C TYR A 15 22.09 -6.40 -2.56
N ALA A 16 20.89 -5.97 -2.16
CA ALA A 16 20.71 -4.78 -1.32
C ALA A 16 19.70 -5.01 -0.19
N THR A 17 19.89 -4.27 0.89
CA THR A 17 18.92 -4.07 1.96
C THR A 17 18.46 -2.63 1.92
N GLU A 18 17.20 -2.37 2.25
CA GLU A 18 16.67 -1.01 2.24
C GLU A 18 15.66 -0.75 3.34
N ASN A 19 15.70 0.49 3.81
CA ASN A 19 14.71 1.11 4.66
C ASN A 19 14.69 2.60 4.31
N ILE A 20 13.62 3.27 4.71
CA ILE A 20 13.50 4.73 4.63
C ILE A 20 14.00 5.38 5.91
N ALA A 21 14.28 6.68 5.82
CA ALA A 21 14.78 7.52 6.89
C ALA A 21 14.18 8.93 6.77
N LEU A 22 14.35 9.75 7.80
CA LEU A 22 14.03 11.17 7.74
C LEU A 22 15.24 11.92 7.15
N ILE A 23 15.06 12.54 6.00
CA ILE A 23 16.07 13.43 5.41
C ILE A 23 15.76 14.85 5.86
N ARG A 24 16.76 15.56 6.38
CA ARG A 24 16.59 16.89 6.97
C ARG A 24 17.58 17.88 6.41
N ASN A 25 17.10 19.07 6.04
CA ASN A 25 17.92 20.23 5.72
C ASN A 25 18.33 20.90 7.05
N VAL A 26 19.61 20.76 7.39
CA VAL A 26 20.18 21.20 8.68
C VAL A 26 20.18 22.72 8.83
N ASP A 27 20.20 23.46 7.72
CA ASP A 27 20.14 24.93 7.75
C ASP A 27 18.74 25.44 8.14
N LEU A 28 17.69 24.68 7.79
CA LEU A 28 16.30 25.01 8.10
C LEU A 28 15.83 24.40 9.42
N VAL A 29 16.25 23.17 9.71
CA VAL A 29 15.89 22.42 10.92
C VAL A 29 17.19 21.89 11.54
N PRO A 30 17.82 22.61 12.49
CA PRO A 30 19.13 22.24 13.01
C PRO A 30 19.16 20.95 13.85
N GLU A 31 18.10 20.68 14.60
CA GLU A 31 17.95 19.51 15.47
C GLU A 31 16.89 18.56 14.91
N ALA A 32 17.19 17.26 14.90
CA ALA A 32 16.24 16.26 14.42
C ALA A 32 15.05 16.14 15.39
N PRO A 33 13.79 16.18 14.90
CA PRO A 33 12.63 15.99 15.76
C PRO A 33 12.56 14.55 16.26
N ALA A 34 12.34 14.38 17.55
CA ALA A 34 12.19 13.07 18.19
C ALA A 34 10.79 12.47 17.96
N THR A 35 9.78 13.31 17.73
CA THR A 35 8.39 12.88 17.58
C THR A 35 7.67 13.52 16.39
N TRP A 36 6.65 12.85 15.85
CA TRP A 36 5.76 13.44 14.84
C TRP A 36 4.98 14.66 15.36
N ASP A 37 4.77 14.76 16.68
CA ASP A 37 4.24 15.96 17.34
C ASP A 37 5.19 17.16 17.19
N GLU A 38 6.49 16.95 17.33
CA GLU A 38 7.52 17.97 17.09
C GLU A 38 7.59 18.35 15.60
N VAL A 39 7.47 17.38 14.68
CA VAL A 39 7.39 17.65 13.23
C VAL A 39 6.24 18.61 12.92
N ARG A 40 5.06 18.36 13.50
CA ARG A 40 3.91 19.26 13.35
C ARG A 40 4.19 20.65 13.91
N THR A 41 4.78 20.73 15.11
CA THR A 41 5.15 22.01 15.74
C THR A 41 6.11 22.83 14.87
N ILE A 42 7.12 22.17 14.28
CA ILE A 42 8.06 22.80 13.34
C ILE A 42 7.31 23.30 12.09
N ALA A 43 6.37 22.52 11.57
CA ALA A 43 5.56 22.92 10.41
C ALA A 43 4.67 24.13 10.68
N GLU A 44 4.03 24.18 11.85
CA GLU A 44 3.27 25.34 12.30
C GLU A 44 4.17 26.58 12.41
N GLN A 45 5.40 26.44 12.91
CA GLN A 45 6.37 27.53 12.98
C GLN A 45 6.83 28.01 11.60
N PHE A 46 7.14 27.09 10.67
CA PHE A 46 7.54 27.44 9.31
C PHE A 46 6.46 28.26 8.62
N LYS A 47 5.19 27.84 8.78
CA LYS A 47 4.05 28.56 8.23
C LYS A 47 3.83 29.93 8.86
N ALA A 48 4.05 30.06 10.17
CA ALA A 48 3.90 31.32 10.88
C ALA A 48 4.97 32.36 10.49
N ASP A 49 6.22 31.91 10.34
CA ASP A 49 7.37 32.79 10.15
C ASP A 49 7.82 32.92 8.68
N GLY A 50 7.32 32.04 7.80
CA GLY A 50 7.75 31.98 6.40
C GLY A 50 9.18 31.49 6.22
N THR A 51 9.63 30.55 7.08
CA THR A 51 11.00 30.01 7.07
C THR A 51 11.34 29.31 5.75
N ALA A 52 10.40 28.54 5.24
CA ALA A 52 10.41 27.88 3.93
C ALA A 52 8.96 27.54 3.58
N ASP A 53 8.70 27.04 2.36
CA ASP A 53 7.34 26.69 1.93
C ASP A 53 6.74 25.56 2.77
N TYR A 54 7.57 24.56 3.12
CA TYR A 54 7.13 23.40 3.90
C TYR A 54 8.19 22.95 4.90
N ALA A 55 7.79 22.58 6.12
CA ALA A 55 8.70 21.93 7.06
C ALA A 55 8.82 20.42 6.81
N PHE A 56 7.73 19.78 6.37
CA PHE A 56 7.68 18.35 6.17
C PHE A 56 6.78 18.01 5.00
N LEU A 57 7.28 17.13 4.12
CA LEU A 57 6.48 16.49 3.08
C LEU A 57 6.84 15.00 3.02
N VAL A 58 5.88 14.21 2.58
CA VAL A 58 6.05 12.81 2.21
C VAL A 58 5.19 12.57 0.99
N GLN A 59 5.59 11.66 0.10
CA GLN A 59 4.81 11.33 -1.08
C GLN A 59 3.35 11.03 -0.71
N THR A 60 2.44 11.71 -1.40
CA THR A 60 1.00 11.59 -1.19
C THR A 60 0.54 10.16 -1.50
N GLY A 61 -0.29 9.61 -0.62
CA GLY A 61 -1.00 8.37 -0.91
C GLY A 61 -0.13 7.12 -0.98
N ASN A 62 1.12 7.15 -0.52
CA ASN A 62 1.99 5.98 -0.59
C ASN A 62 2.17 5.32 0.78
N THR A 63 1.65 4.11 0.94
CA THR A 63 1.71 3.34 2.19
C THR A 63 3.13 3.11 2.66
N TYR A 64 4.07 2.78 1.76
CA TYR A 64 5.44 2.47 2.14
C TYR A 64 6.14 3.67 2.82
N HIS A 65 5.98 4.87 2.27
CA HIS A 65 6.57 6.10 2.84
C HIS A 65 5.82 6.64 4.05
N ASN A 66 4.50 6.40 4.14
CA ASN A 66 3.68 6.87 5.26
C ASN A 66 3.66 5.87 6.43
N PHE A 67 4.04 4.60 6.23
CA PHE A 67 4.00 3.57 7.27
C PHE A 67 4.78 3.92 8.55
N PRO A 68 5.95 4.60 8.51
CA PRO A 68 6.61 5.05 9.74
C PRO A 68 5.72 5.89 10.66
N ILE A 69 4.87 6.75 10.08
CA ILE A 69 3.90 7.59 10.81
C ILE A 69 2.87 6.68 11.49
N THR A 70 2.29 5.74 10.73
CA THR A 70 1.36 4.72 11.26
C THR A 70 1.96 3.89 12.39
N SER A 71 3.18 3.40 12.19
CA SER A 71 3.86 2.51 13.13
C SER A 71 4.27 3.21 14.43
N ALA A 72 4.45 4.54 14.41
CA ALA A 72 4.88 5.33 15.55
C ALA A 72 3.82 5.34 16.66
N TRP A 73 2.53 5.39 16.33
CA TRP A 73 1.43 5.21 17.29
C TRP A 73 1.02 3.74 17.50
N GLY A 74 1.78 2.79 16.96
CA GLY A 74 1.51 1.36 17.14
C GLY A 74 0.56 0.75 16.12
N GLY A 75 0.21 1.46 15.04
CA GLY A 75 -0.46 0.87 13.88
C GLY A 75 0.43 -0.17 13.18
N TYR A 76 -0.20 -1.13 12.50
CA TYR A 76 0.47 -2.24 11.83
C TYR A 76 -0.35 -2.69 10.61
N ILE A 77 0.23 -3.56 9.75
CA ILE A 77 -0.50 -4.10 8.59
C ILE A 77 -1.31 -5.33 8.98
N PHE A 78 -0.61 -6.39 9.41
CA PHE A 78 -1.21 -7.64 9.90
C PHE A 78 -0.75 -7.92 11.32
N GLY A 79 -1.68 -8.35 12.16
CA GLY A 79 -1.38 -8.82 13.50
C GLY A 79 -0.48 -10.05 13.47
N GLN A 80 0.00 -10.49 14.64
CA GLN A 80 0.75 -11.72 14.76
C GLN A 80 -0.02 -12.76 15.58
N ASN A 81 0.03 -14.01 15.12
CA ASN A 81 -0.39 -15.17 15.91
C ASN A 81 0.62 -15.42 17.04
N GLU A 82 0.26 -16.27 18.00
CA GLU A 82 1.14 -16.63 19.13
C GLU A 82 2.49 -17.24 18.69
N ASP A 83 2.54 -17.85 17.51
CA ASP A 83 3.75 -18.44 16.93
C ASP A 83 4.62 -17.44 16.15
N GLY A 84 4.22 -16.17 16.09
CA GLY A 84 4.91 -15.09 15.37
C GLY A 84 4.63 -15.02 13.88
N THR A 85 3.75 -15.88 13.33
CA THR A 85 3.27 -15.76 11.96
C THR A 85 2.25 -14.63 11.83
N PHE A 86 2.05 -14.10 10.61
CA PHE A 86 1.07 -13.04 10.38
C PHE A 86 -0.37 -13.59 10.42
N ASN A 87 -1.25 -12.88 11.13
CA ASN A 87 -2.68 -13.10 11.13
C ASN A 87 -3.34 -12.20 10.08
N VAL A 88 -3.66 -12.77 8.92
CA VAL A 88 -4.25 -12.03 7.79
C VAL A 88 -5.69 -11.56 8.03
N ALA A 89 -6.37 -12.11 9.03
CA ALA A 89 -7.70 -11.66 9.45
C ALA A 89 -7.64 -10.42 10.37
N ASP A 90 -6.46 -10.10 10.91
CA ASP A 90 -6.25 -8.96 11.80
C ASP A 90 -5.52 -7.84 11.04
N VAL A 91 -6.31 -7.01 10.34
CA VAL A 91 -5.80 -5.87 9.57
C VAL A 91 -5.66 -4.65 10.47
N GLY A 92 -4.42 -4.27 10.79
CA GLY A 92 -4.10 -3.27 11.82
C GLY A 92 -4.20 -1.80 11.41
N LEU A 93 -4.54 -1.50 10.16
CA LEU A 93 -4.67 -0.11 9.68
C LEU A 93 -5.75 0.66 10.44
N GLY A 94 -6.84 -0.01 10.83
CA GLY A 94 -7.93 0.54 11.64
C GLY A 94 -7.75 0.40 13.15
N SER A 95 -6.56 0.00 13.63
CA SER A 95 -6.26 0.00 15.07
C SER A 95 -6.26 1.42 15.66
N GLU A 96 -6.32 1.55 16.99
CA GLU A 96 -6.22 2.85 17.68
C GLU A 96 -4.99 3.65 17.23
N GLY A 97 -3.84 2.99 17.09
CA GLY A 97 -2.61 3.61 16.59
C GLY A 97 -2.68 4.01 15.12
N GLY A 98 -3.32 3.18 14.29
CA GLY A 98 -3.53 3.46 12.87
C GLY A 98 -4.45 4.66 12.63
N LEU A 99 -5.57 4.74 13.35
CA LEU A 99 -6.50 5.87 13.30
C LEU A 99 -5.86 7.15 13.86
N THR A 100 -5.09 7.06 14.96
CA THR A 100 -4.34 8.21 15.49
C THR A 100 -3.39 8.79 14.45
N ALA A 101 -2.65 7.95 13.74
CA ALA A 101 -1.78 8.37 12.65
C ALA A 101 -2.55 8.98 11.47
N ALA A 102 -3.68 8.39 11.10
CA ALA A 102 -4.55 8.88 10.03
C ALA A 102 -5.11 10.27 10.35
N HIS A 103 -5.55 10.51 11.60
CA HIS A 103 -5.99 11.83 12.05
C HIS A 103 -4.85 12.84 12.12
N TRP A 104 -3.65 12.44 12.56
CA TRP A 104 -2.49 13.31 12.53
C TRP A 104 -2.20 13.77 11.09
N LEU A 105 -2.18 12.83 10.14
CA LEU A 105 -1.95 13.12 8.73
C LEU A 105 -3.06 14.00 8.15
N SER A 106 -4.32 13.67 8.44
CA SER A 106 -5.48 14.50 8.05
C SER A 106 -5.37 15.92 8.58
N GLY A 107 -4.94 16.11 9.83
CA GLY A 107 -4.73 17.41 10.43
C GLY A 107 -3.63 18.22 9.74
N MET A 108 -2.51 17.58 9.38
CA MET A 108 -1.42 18.24 8.62
C MET A 108 -1.91 18.80 7.29
N TYR A 109 -2.74 18.05 6.56
CA TYR A 109 -3.35 18.54 5.30
C TYR A 109 -4.42 19.60 5.54
N ALA A 110 -5.34 19.40 6.50
CA ALA A 110 -6.42 20.33 6.79
C ALA A 110 -5.90 21.71 7.25
N ASP A 111 -4.82 21.72 8.03
CA ASP A 111 -4.17 22.93 8.50
C ASP A 111 -3.24 23.54 7.44
N GLY A 112 -3.12 22.93 6.26
CA GLY A 112 -2.29 23.38 5.14
C GLY A 112 -0.81 23.45 5.51
N LEU A 113 -0.34 22.47 6.30
CA LEU A 113 1.07 22.25 6.64
C LEU A 113 1.74 21.30 5.64
N MET A 114 0.95 20.51 4.92
CA MET A 114 1.33 19.64 3.80
C MET A 114 0.47 19.95 2.57
N VAL A 115 0.95 19.56 1.39
CA VAL A 115 0.24 19.69 0.11
C VAL A 115 -0.02 18.32 -0.52
N PRO A 116 -1.24 18.03 -1.02
CA PRO A 116 -1.52 16.77 -1.70
C PRO A 116 -0.96 16.73 -3.12
N ASN A 117 -1.08 15.57 -3.77
CA ASN A 117 -0.69 15.32 -5.16
C ASN A 117 0.81 15.52 -5.45
N VAL A 118 1.65 15.28 -4.45
CA VAL A 118 3.11 15.28 -4.61
C VAL A 118 3.63 13.84 -4.65
N ASN A 119 4.43 13.51 -5.66
CA ASN A 119 5.20 12.27 -5.70
C ASN A 119 6.61 12.49 -5.12
N ASP A 120 7.39 11.42 -4.93
CA ASP A 120 8.73 11.48 -4.33
C ASP A 120 9.67 12.45 -5.09
N ASP A 121 9.54 12.53 -6.42
CA ASP A 121 10.32 13.45 -7.25
C ASP A 121 9.99 14.92 -6.97
N VAL A 122 8.70 15.27 -6.90
CA VAL A 122 8.26 16.64 -6.58
C VAL A 122 8.65 17.01 -5.15
N VAL A 123 8.53 16.08 -4.20
CA VAL A 123 9.00 16.30 -2.81
C VAL A 123 10.50 16.62 -2.81
N PHE A 124 11.30 15.88 -3.57
CA PHE A 124 12.74 16.14 -3.68
C PHE A 124 13.06 17.45 -4.39
N GLU A 125 12.26 17.89 -5.36
CA GLU A 125 12.46 19.19 -6.01
C GLU A 125 12.36 20.34 -4.99
N PHE A 126 11.37 20.33 -4.09
CA PHE A 126 11.28 21.31 -2.99
C PHE A 126 12.50 21.24 -2.06
N PHE A 127 12.97 20.02 -1.74
CA PHE A 127 14.17 19.84 -0.90
C PHE A 127 15.42 20.42 -1.56
N GLY A 128 15.67 20.06 -2.82
CA GLY A 128 16.83 20.55 -3.57
C GLY A 128 16.80 22.06 -3.83
N ALA A 129 15.61 22.66 -3.86
CA ALA A 129 15.43 24.11 -3.92
C ALA A 129 15.66 24.83 -2.57
N GLY A 130 15.80 24.09 -1.46
CA GLY A 130 15.88 24.66 -0.12
C GLY A 130 14.53 25.17 0.42
N GLU A 131 13.41 24.71 -0.17
CA GLU A 131 12.04 25.09 0.18
C GLU A 131 11.37 24.08 1.13
N LEU A 132 12.05 22.97 1.41
CA LEU A 132 11.57 21.89 2.28
C LEU A 132 12.57 21.58 3.41
N GLY A 133 12.07 21.62 4.65
CA GLY A 133 12.85 21.29 5.85
C GLY A 133 13.18 19.81 5.97
N MET A 134 12.21 18.93 5.79
CA MET A 134 12.35 17.49 6.04
C MET A 134 11.46 16.66 5.09
N PHE A 135 11.89 15.46 4.74
CA PHE A 135 11.06 14.49 4.04
C PHE A 135 11.46 13.06 4.32
N VAL A 136 10.58 12.11 4.01
CA VAL A 136 10.87 10.68 4.13
C VAL A 136 11.16 10.10 2.76
N THR A 137 12.34 9.50 2.60
CA THR A 137 12.70 8.70 1.42
C THR A 137 13.76 7.66 1.81
N GLY A 138 14.25 6.90 0.83
CA GLY A 138 15.26 5.87 1.02
C GLY A 138 16.55 6.09 0.23
N PRO A 139 17.45 5.10 0.26
CA PRO A 139 18.79 5.22 -0.31
C PRO A 139 18.83 5.34 -1.84
N TRP A 140 17.70 5.14 -2.54
CA TRP A 140 17.62 5.41 -3.98
C TRP A 140 17.77 6.90 -4.32
N PHE A 141 17.63 7.82 -3.35
CA PHE A 141 17.91 9.24 -3.53
C PHE A 141 19.30 9.65 -3.05
N SER A 142 20.14 8.74 -2.52
CA SER A 142 21.45 9.07 -1.95
C SER A 142 22.29 9.98 -2.85
N GLN A 143 22.48 9.63 -4.12
CA GLN A 143 23.27 10.44 -5.05
C GLN A 143 22.61 11.79 -5.35
N ARG A 144 21.28 11.82 -5.50
CA ARG A 144 20.53 13.07 -5.73
C ARG A 144 20.69 14.03 -4.54
N ILE A 145 20.60 13.51 -3.31
CA ILE A 145 20.78 14.30 -2.09
C ILE A 145 22.20 14.88 -2.05
N ILE A 146 23.24 14.09 -2.35
CA ILE A 146 24.62 14.57 -2.45
C ILE A 146 24.74 15.68 -3.51
N ASP A 147 24.19 15.45 -4.71
CA ASP A 147 24.28 16.36 -5.84
C ASP A 147 23.48 17.65 -5.65
N SER A 148 22.47 17.65 -4.77
CA SER A 148 21.67 18.84 -4.45
C SER A 148 22.49 19.97 -3.82
N GLY A 149 23.59 19.62 -3.13
CA GLY A 149 24.41 20.57 -2.38
C GLY A 149 23.74 21.14 -1.12
N VAL A 150 22.54 20.69 -0.76
CA VAL A 150 21.86 21.05 0.49
C VAL A 150 22.67 20.52 1.67
N ASN A 151 22.79 21.30 2.74
CA ASN A 151 23.36 20.83 3.99
C ASN A 151 22.37 19.88 4.68
N TYR A 152 22.57 18.56 4.55
CA TYR A 152 21.59 17.56 4.96
C TYR A 152 22.07 16.64 6.09
N SER A 153 21.11 16.04 6.80
CA SER A 153 21.26 14.88 7.66
C SER A 153 20.30 13.77 7.22
N ILE A 154 20.69 12.53 7.49
CA ILE A 154 19.82 11.35 7.40
C ILE A 154 19.63 10.86 8.83
N ASP A 155 18.43 11.05 9.36
CA ASP A 155 18.10 10.80 10.76
C ASP A 155 17.14 9.59 10.89
N PRO A 156 17.12 8.92 12.06
CA PRO A 156 16.05 7.99 12.39
C PRO A 156 14.67 8.63 12.27
N LEU A 157 13.66 7.80 12.01
CA LEU A 157 12.29 8.27 11.88
C LEU A 157 11.72 8.69 13.26
N PRO A 158 10.98 9.81 13.34
CA PRO A 158 10.39 10.26 14.60
C PRO A 158 9.48 9.20 15.22
N GLY A 159 9.50 9.11 16.56
CA GLY A 159 8.50 8.41 17.34
C GLY A 159 7.21 9.21 17.47
N ALA A 160 6.42 8.92 18.49
CA ALA A 160 5.21 9.69 18.79
C ALA A 160 4.93 9.77 20.29
N VAL A 161 4.35 10.88 20.75
CA VAL A 161 3.91 11.01 22.14
C VAL A 161 2.80 9.99 22.42
N GLY A 162 2.99 9.18 23.47
CA GLY A 162 2.08 8.08 23.80
C GLY A 162 2.19 6.86 22.87
N GLY A 163 3.14 6.87 21.93
CA GLY A 163 3.45 5.76 21.03
C GLY A 163 4.83 5.17 21.28
N LYS A 164 5.47 4.70 20.21
CA LYS A 164 6.86 4.23 20.20
C LYS A 164 7.84 5.41 20.27
N GLU A 165 8.99 5.16 20.88
CA GLU A 165 10.09 6.13 20.93
C GLU A 165 10.69 6.44 19.54
N VAL A 166 10.61 5.49 18.60
CA VAL A 166 11.12 5.65 17.23
C VAL A 166 10.11 5.05 16.25
N GLY A 167 9.79 5.79 15.20
CA GLY A 167 8.96 5.32 14.09
C GLY A 167 9.68 4.20 13.35
N THR A 168 8.94 3.16 12.97
CA THR A 168 9.55 1.94 12.45
C THR A 168 9.24 1.76 10.95
N PRO A 169 10.24 1.87 10.05
CA PRO A 169 10.01 1.64 8.64
C PRO A 169 9.89 0.14 8.34
N PHE A 170 9.46 -0.19 7.12
CA PHE A 170 9.71 -1.51 6.59
C PHE A 170 11.20 -1.71 6.27
N ALA A 171 11.69 -2.92 6.56
CA ALA A 171 12.92 -3.43 5.99
C ALA A 171 12.61 -4.24 4.73
N GLY A 172 13.22 -3.85 3.62
CA GLY A 172 13.19 -4.55 2.34
C GLY A 172 14.53 -5.20 2.01
N GLY A 173 14.47 -6.23 1.16
CA GLY A 173 15.63 -6.85 0.55
C GLY A 173 15.41 -6.95 -0.95
N GLN A 174 16.34 -6.43 -1.74
CA GLN A 174 16.31 -6.56 -3.19
C GLN A 174 17.25 -7.67 -3.62
N GLY A 175 16.79 -8.49 -4.56
CA GLY A 175 17.53 -9.66 -5.00
C GLY A 175 17.13 -10.14 -6.38
N PHE A 176 17.99 -10.96 -6.95
CA PHE A 176 17.75 -11.63 -8.21
C PHE A 176 17.08 -12.97 -7.95
N VAL A 177 15.99 -13.26 -8.64
CA VAL A 177 15.27 -14.53 -8.57
C VAL A 177 15.16 -15.16 -9.95
N ILE A 178 15.15 -16.49 -10.00
CA ILE A 178 14.95 -17.23 -11.26
C ILE A 178 13.47 -17.56 -11.38
N SER A 179 12.86 -17.21 -12.52
CA SER A 179 11.49 -17.61 -12.81
C SER A 179 11.37 -19.14 -12.83
N ALA A 180 10.41 -19.68 -12.08
CA ALA A 180 10.11 -21.12 -12.09
C ALA A 180 9.68 -21.65 -13.48
N PHE A 181 9.25 -20.75 -14.37
CA PHE A 181 8.84 -21.07 -15.74
C PHE A 181 9.96 -20.97 -16.77
N SER A 182 11.19 -20.61 -16.35
CA SER A 182 12.32 -20.48 -17.27
C SER A 182 12.77 -21.86 -17.76
N ASP A 183 12.95 -22.02 -19.07
CA ASP A 183 13.61 -23.19 -19.67
C ASP A 183 15.15 -23.16 -19.50
N LYS A 184 15.68 -22.09 -18.89
CA LYS A 184 17.11 -21.79 -18.71
C LYS A 184 17.53 -21.76 -17.25
N GLN A 185 16.99 -22.68 -16.45
CA GLN A 185 17.23 -22.74 -15.00
C GLN A 185 18.73 -22.82 -14.66
N LEU A 186 19.45 -23.78 -15.24
CA LEU A 186 20.85 -24.03 -14.91
C LEU A 186 21.77 -22.90 -15.38
N GLU A 187 21.54 -22.36 -16.57
CA GLU A 187 22.32 -21.23 -17.08
C GLU A 187 22.08 -19.96 -16.24
N ALA A 188 20.85 -19.70 -15.82
CA ALA A 188 20.52 -18.59 -14.93
C ALA A 188 21.14 -18.77 -13.54
N GLU A 189 21.07 -19.98 -12.97
CA GLU A 189 21.72 -20.28 -11.69
C GLU A 189 23.23 -20.10 -11.76
N THR A 190 23.86 -20.61 -12.82
CA THR A 190 25.31 -20.43 -13.05
C THR A 190 25.65 -18.94 -13.18
N PHE A 191 24.88 -18.17 -13.95
CA PHE A 191 25.09 -16.72 -14.06
C PHE A 191 24.96 -16.02 -12.70
N LEU A 192 23.94 -16.36 -11.92
CA LEU A 192 23.73 -15.76 -10.60
C LEU A 192 24.87 -16.11 -9.64
N LEU A 193 25.30 -17.37 -9.61
CA LEU A 193 26.33 -17.86 -8.69
C LEU A 193 27.76 -17.43 -9.06
N ASP A 194 28.11 -17.52 -10.34
CA ASP A 194 29.49 -17.38 -10.79
C ASP A 194 29.82 -15.97 -11.30
N PHE A 195 28.81 -15.19 -11.68
CA PHE A 195 28.99 -13.81 -12.15
C PHE A 195 28.39 -12.80 -11.18
N VAL A 196 27.11 -12.94 -10.81
CA VAL A 196 26.43 -11.94 -9.97
C VAL A 196 26.89 -11.98 -8.51
N ALA A 197 27.00 -13.15 -7.90
CA ALA A 197 27.44 -13.32 -6.51
C ALA A 197 28.95 -13.17 -6.31
N THR A 198 29.55 -12.20 -6.99
CA THR A 198 30.97 -11.85 -6.89
C THR A 198 31.14 -10.48 -6.23
N PRO A 199 32.20 -10.25 -5.45
CA PRO A 199 32.50 -8.94 -4.89
C PRO A 199 32.56 -7.85 -5.95
N GLU A 200 33.16 -8.14 -7.11
CA GLU A 200 33.32 -7.18 -8.19
C GLU A 200 31.97 -6.72 -8.77
N PHE A 201 31.07 -7.66 -9.04
CA PHE A 201 29.75 -7.32 -9.57
C PHE A 201 28.89 -6.59 -8.53
N MET A 202 28.89 -7.07 -7.27
CA MET A 202 28.14 -6.44 -6.20
C MET A 202 28.66 -5.04 -5.86
N GLN A 203 29.98 -4.81 -5.92
CA GLN A 203 30.57 -3.47 -5.80
C GLN A 203 30.12 -2.57 -6.95
N ALA A 204 30.12 -3.06 -8.19
CA ALA A 204 29.69 -2.26 -9.33
C ALA A 204 28.19 -1.86 -9.24
N ILE A 205 27.33 -2.76 -8.72
CA ILE A 205 25.92 -2.40 -8.43
C ILE A 205 25.83 -1.35 -7.33
N PHE A 206 26.63 -1.49 -6.27
CA PHE A 206 26.66 -0.52 -5.18
C PHE A 206 27.10 0.86 -5.66
N ASP A 207 28.21 0.94 -6.39
CA ASP A 207 28.79 2.19 -6.89
C ASP A 207 27.82 2.97 -7.81
N GLN A 208 26.92 2.26 -8.50
CA GLN A 208 25.90 2.87 -9.37
C GLN A 208 24.59 3.18 -8.63
N GLY A 209 24.22 2.35 -7.65
CA GLY A 209 22.89 2.38 -7.03
C GLY A 209 22.82 3.05 -5.67
N GLY A 210 23.94 3.17 -4.94
CA GLY A 210 24.01 3.78 -3.60
C GLY A 210 23.16 3.10 -2.53
N ARG A 211 22.69 1.87 -2.77
CA ARG A 211 21.84 1.12 -1.83
C ARG A 211 22.70 0.32 -0.84
N PRO A 212 22.36 0.28 0.46
CA PRO A 212 23.07 -0.55 1.43
C PRO A 212 23.18 -2.01 0.93
N PRO A 213 24.39 -2.57 0.79
CA PRO A 213 24.57 -3.88 0.18
C PRO A 213 24.20 -5.01 1.16
N ALA A 214 23.53 -6.04 0.65
CA ALA A 214 23.34 -7.30 1.37
C ALA A 214 24.60 -8.19 1.36
N PHE A 215 25.51 -7.93 0.42
CA PHE A 215 26.75 -8.68 0.22
C PHE A 215 27.90 -8.06 1.02
N LEU A 216 28.36 -8.74 2.08
CA LEU A 216 29.30 -8.18 3.07
C LEU A 216 30.67 -7.77 2.53
N ALA A 217 31.06 -8.26 1.35
CA ALA A 217 32.36 -7.95 0.76
C ALA A 217 32.36 -6.60 0.01
N VAL A 218 31.20 -5.94 -0.14
CA VAL A 218 31.11 -4.61 -0.73
C VAL A 218 31.68 -3.57 0.23
N ASP A 219 32.59 -2.74 -0.27
CA ASP A 219 33.14 -1.60 0.45
C ASP A 219 32.19 -0.41 0.34
N THR A 220 31.62 -0.02 1.49
CA THR A 220 30.70 1.11 1.61
C THR A 220 31.35 2.36 2.20
N SER A 221 32.66 2.33 2.46
CA SER A 221 33.35 3.38 3.23
C SER A 221 33.38 4.75 2.52
N ALA A 222 33.19 4.77 1.20
CA ALA A 222 33.16 5.99 0.41
C ALA A 222 31.81 6.72 0.44
N ASP A 223 30.72 6.04 0.81
CA ASP A 223 29.37 6.62 0.83
C ASP A 223 28.99 7.05 2.26
N PRO A 224 28.88 8.37 2.54
CA PRO A 224 28.58 8.88 3.86
C PRO A 224 27.16 8.52 4.34
N ASN A 225 26.24 8.15 3.43
CA ASN A 225 24.83 7.93 3.72
C ASN A 225 24.55 6.53 4.28
N ILE A 226 25.37 5.54 3.94
CA ILE A 226 25.09 4.13 4.28
C ILE A 226 25.01 3.91 5.79
N ALA A 227 25.92 4.51 6.56
CA ALA A 227 25.90 4.39 8.00
C ALA A 227 24.62 5.00 8.61
N ALA A 228 24.16 6.12 8.06
CA ALA A 228 22.98 6.82 8.54
C ALA A 228 21.68 6.08 8.18
N PHE A 229 21.54 5.60 6.95
CA PHE A 229 20.40 4.73 6.57
C PHE A 229 20.37 3.43 7.39
N THR A 230 21.54 2.83 7.65
CA THR A 230 21.65 1.64 8.51
C THR A 230 21.18 1.94 9.92
N ALA A 231 21.55 3.09 10.49
CA ALA A 231 21.10 3.53 11.80
C ALA A 231 19.58 3.78 11.84
N ALA A 232 19.03 4.42 10.81
CA ALA A 232 17.59 4.65 10.68
C ALA A 232 16.78 3.34 10.51
N GLY A 233 17.42 2.28 10.02
CA GLY A 233 16.83 0.95 9.86
C GLY A 233 16.85 0.09 11.12
N VAL A 234 17.46 0.55 12.22
CA VAL A 234 17.48 -0.23 13.48
C VAL A 234 16.05 -0.40 13.99
N GLY A 235 15.63 -1.65 14.15
CA GLY A 235 14.28 -1.99 14.58
C GLY A 235 13.24 -2.06 13.46
N ALA A 236 13.62 -1.80 12.21
CA ALA A 236 12.74 -1.89 11.04
C ALA A 236 12.03 -3.26 10.96
N ILE A 237 10.76 -3.24 10.57
CA ILE A 237 9.91 -4.42 10.49
C ILE A 237 10.14 -5.07 9.12
N PRO A 238 10.56 -6.35 9.03
CA PRO A 238 10.61 -7.04 7.75
C PRO A 238 9.24 -6.97 7.09
N MET A 239 9.20 -6.49 5.84
CA MET A 239 7.95 -6.46 5.09
C MET A 239 7.36 -7.88 5.04
N PRO A 240 6.05 -8.07 5.34
CA PRO A 240 5.45 -9.39 5.30
C PRO A 240 5.62 -10.00 3.90
N ALA A 241 6.21 -11.20 3.81
CA ALA A 241 6.47 -11.87 2.53
C ALA A 241 5.32 -12.81 2.12
N ILE A 242 4.10 -12.53 2.60
CA ILE A 242 2.89 -13.33 2.34
C ILE A 242 2.12 -12.76 1.14
N PRO A 243 1.42 -13.58 0.34
CA PRO A 243 0.67 -13.13 -0.84
C PRO A 243 -0.35 -12.03 -0.54
N GLU A 244 -0.97 -12.06 0.64
CA GLU A 244 -2.01 -11.14 1.10
C GLU A 244 -1.55 -9.68 1.16
N MET A 245 -0.25 -9.42 1.25
CA MET A 245 0.27 -8.05 1.17
C MET A 245 -0.09 -7.35 -0.14
N ALA A 246 -0.33 -8.10 -1.23
CA ALA A 246 -0.77 -7.52 -2.49
C ALA A 246 -2.12 -6.78 -2.37
N ALA A 247 -3.00 -7.23 -1.47
CA ALA A 247 -4.28 -6.58 -1.19
C ALA A 247 -4.13 -5.25 -0.43
N VAL A 248 -3.04 -5.09 0.32
CA VAL A 248 -2.84 -3.95 1.23
C VAL A 248 -2.48 -2.68 0.47
N TRP A 249 -1.55 -2.76 -0.47
CA TRP A 249 -0.94 -1.58 -1.11
C TRP A 249 -1.99 -0.67 -1.75
N GLY A 250 -2.80 -1.19 -2.68
CA GLY A 250 -3.78 -0.36 -3.40
C GLY A 250 -4.86 0.23 -2.50
N ALA A 251 -5.39 -0.57 -1.56
CA ALA A 251 -6.43 -0.12 -0.65
C ALA A 251 -5.92 0.95 0.33
N SER A 252 -4.73 0.75 0.90
CA SER A 252 -4.13 1.71 1.81
C SER A 252 -3.67 2.98 1.09
N ASP A 253 -3.12 2.87 -0.13
CA ASP A 253 -2.74 4.01 -0.95
C ASP A 253 -3.97 4.90 -1.28
N ALA A 254 -5.10 4.27 -1.61
CA ALA A 254 -6.36 4.95 -1.88
C ALA A 254 -6.89 5.70 -0.65
N ALA A 255 -6.84 5.08 0.54
CA ALA A 255 -7.25 5.74 1.79
C ALA A 255 -6.36 6.94 2.14
N LEU A 256 -5.03 6.79 2.04
CA LEU A 256 -4.08 7.89 2.26
C LEU A 256 -4.29 9.02 1.25
N THR A 257 -4.61 8.69 0.00
CA THR A 257 -4.97 9.68 -1.03
C THR A 257 -6.25 10.42 -0.67
N ALA A 258 -7.31 9.71 -0.26
CA ALA A 258 -8.56 10.32 0.17
C ALA A 258 -8.36 11.31 1.33
N ILE A 259 -7.60 10.91 2.36
CA ILE A 259 -7.23 11.76 3.50
C ILE A 259 -6.50 13.03 3.03
N SER A 260 -5.55 12.91 2.10
CA SER A 260 -4.79 14.06 1.59
C SER A 260 -5.66 15.10 0.88
N THR A 261 -6.78 14.67 0.31
CA THR A 261 -7.74 15.52 -0.40
C THR A 261 -8.92 15.96 0.47
N GLY A 262 -8.85 15.75 1.79
CA GLY A 262 -9.86 16.17 2.76
C GLY A 262 -11.00 15.18 3.00
N GLY A 263 -10.83 13.91 2.61
CA GLY A 263 -11.73 12.83 3.01
C GLY A 263 -11.65 12.55 4.51
N ASP A 264 -12.72 12.01 5.09
CA ASP A 264 -12.75 11.61 6.49
C ASP A 264 -11.79 10.44 6.75
N ALA A 265 -10.96 10.58 7.79
CA ALA A 265 -9.91 9.60 8.07
C ALA A 265 -10.46 8.26 8.56
N ASP A 266 -11.53 8.26 9.36
CA ASP A 266 -12.13 7.03 9.87
C ASP A 266 -12.80 6.25 8.73
N GLU A 267 -13.57 6.94 7.88
CA GLU A 267 -14.23 6.35 6.72
C GLU A 267 -13.22 5.81 5.70
N ALA A 268 -12.15 6.57 5.41
CA ALA A 268 -11.11 6.15 4.47
C ALA A 268 -10.39 4.89 4.96
N ILE A 269 -9.98 4.85 6.23
CA ILE A 269 -9.29 3.70 6.82
C ILE A 269 -10.22 2.49 6.94
N ALA A 270 -11.47 2.68 7.37
CA ALA A 270 -12.47 1.61 7.43
C ALA A 270 -12.72 1.01 6.03
N GLY A 271 -12.82 1.85 5.01
CA GLY A 271 -12.92 1.44 3.61
C GLY A 271 -11.74 0.60 3.15
N ALA A 272 -10.50 1.03 3.47
CA ALA A 272 -9.30 0.25 3.15
C ALA A 272 -9.29 -1.10 3.86
N VAL A 273 -9.59 -1.15 5.16
CA VAL A 273 -9.65 -2.40 5.94
C VAL A 273 -10.66 -3.37 5.34
N ALA A 274 -11.86 -2.89 4.97
CA ALA A 274 -12.88 -3.71 4.34
C ALA A 274 -12.44 -4.24 2.97
N GLN A 275 -11.82 -3.39 2.13
CA GLN A 275 -11.30 -3.81 0.83
C GLN A 275 -10.19 -4.87 0.96
N ILE A 276 -9.29 -4.71 1.93
CA ILE A 276 -8.21 -5.68 2.21
C ILE A 276 -8.82 -7.01 2.66
N ALA A 277 -9.72 -7.00 3.64
CA ALA A 277 -10.37 -8.21 4.14
C ALA A 277 -11.11 -8.96 3.03
N ASN A 278 -11.83 -8.23 2.17
CA ASN A 278 -12.51 -8.80 1.01
C ASN A 278 -11.54 -9.44 0.01
N ALA A 279 -10.45 -8.74 -0.35
CA ALA A 279 -9.45 -9.26 -1.26
C ALA A 279 -8.73 -10.50 -0.70
N ILE A 280 -8.44 -10.54 0.60
CA ILE A 280 -7.85 -11.71 1.28
C ILE A 280 -8.84 -12.89 1.30
N GLY A 281 -10.12 -12.61 1.56
CA GLY A 281 -11.19 -13.62 1.46
C GLY A 281 -11.22 -14.26 0.08
N LEU A 282 -11.08 -13.46 -0.97
CA LEU A 282 -11.02 -13.93 -2.36
C LEU A 282 -9.77 -14.76 -2.68
N MET A 283 -8.62 -14.44 -2.08
CA MET A 283 -7.37 -15.20 -2.29
C MET A 283 -7.42 -16.60 -1.66
N SER A 284 -8.17 -16.76 -0.57
CA SER A 284 -8.29 -18.02 0.16
C SER A 284 -9.49 -18.88 -0.26
N SER A 285 -10.43 -18.30 -1.02
CA SER A 285 -11.66 -18.96 -1.43
C SER A 285 -11.52 -19.72 -2.76
N THR A 286 -12.11 -20.91 -2.80
CA THR A 286 -12.44 -21.60 -4.08
C THR A 286 -13.83 -21.24 -4.58
N GLU A 287 -14.65 -20.65 -3.71
CA GLU A 287 -15.98 -20.11 -4.00
C GLU A 287 -15.85 -18.66 -4.49
N ARG A 288 -16.44 -18.37 -5.64
CA ARG A 288 -16.47 -17.02 -6.21
C ARG A 288 -17.50 -16.17 -5.48
N ILE A 289 -17.25 -14.88 -5.38
CA ILE A 289 -18.25 -13.91 -4.92
C ILE A 289 -18.98 -13.38 -6.14
N VAL A 290 -20.30 -13.42 -6.13
CA VAL A 290 -21.14 -12.99 -7.26
C VAL A 290 -22.01 -11.81 -6.83
N THR A 291 -21.82 -10.65 -7.45
CA THR A 291 -22.62 -9.44 -7.19
C THR A 291 -23.35 -8.97 -8.44
N LEU A 292 -24.41 -8.17 -8.25
CA LEU A 292 -25.21 -7.57 -9.31
C LEU A 292 -25.03 -6.04 -9.38
N PRO A 293 -23.92 -5.52 -9.91
CA PRO A 293 -23.79 -4.09 -10.17
C PRO A 293 -24.81 -3.63 -11.22
N GLY A 294 -25.61 -2.61 -10.87
CA GLY A 294 -26.63 -2.04 -11.73
C GLY A 294 -27.23 -0.75 -11.20
N ALA A 295 -28.14 -0.17 -11.98
CA ALA A 295 -28.81 1.10 -11.68
C ALA A 295 -29.85 1.04 -10.54
N PHE A 296 -29.87 -0.06 -9.78
CA PHE A 296 -30.73 -0.26 -8.62
C PHE A 296 -29.94 -0.40 -7.31
N ASN A 297 -28.60 -0.41 -7.33
CA ASN A 297 -27.79 -0.67 -6.15
C ASN A 297 -28.01 0.35 -5.04
N MET A 298 -28.21 1.64 -5.36
CA MET A 298 -28.54 2.64 -4.33
C MET A 298 -29.85 2.31 -3.61
N ALA A 299 -30.84 1.74 -4.31
CA ALA A 299 -32.10 1.32 -3.69
C ALA A 299 -31.91 0.14 -2.73
N LEU A 300 -30.86 -0.68 -2.94
CA LEU A 300 -30.44 -1.75 -2.03
C LEU A 300 -29.53 -1.26 -0.90
N GLY A 301 -29.30 0.06 -0.78
CA GLY A 301 -28.47 0.66 0.25
C GLY A 301 -26.96 0.60 -0.03
N CYS A 302 -26.55 0.39 -1.28
CA CYS A 302 -25.16 0.53 -1.70
C CYS A 302 -24.74 2.02 -1.71
N ALA A 303 -23.42 2.28 -1.65
CA ALA A 303 -22.88 3.64 -1.71
C ALA A 303 -23.15 4.35 -3.04
N GLY A 304 -23.36 3.60 -4.13
CA GLY A 304 -23.69 4.11 -5.46
C GLY A 304 -24.26 3.03 -6.37
N ASP A 305 -24.77 3.46 -7.52
CA ASP A 305 -25.17 2.57 -8.61
C ASP A 305 -23.93 2.03 -9.35
N TRP A 306 -24.07 0.85 -9.96
CA TRP A 306 -23.00 0.19 -10.71
C TRP A 306 -21.74 -0.14 -9.88
N ASP A 307 -21.91 -0.37 -8.57
CA ASP A 307 -20.81 -0.74 -7.69
C ASP A 307 -20.62 -2.27 -7.64
N PRO A 308 -19.59 -2.84 -8.30
CA PRO A 308 -19.34 -4.28 -8.26
C PRO A 308 -18.96 -4.78 -6.87
N ALA A 309 -18.48 -3.89 -5.98
CA ALA A 309 -18.08 -4.23 -4.63
C ALA A 309 -19.25 -4.22 -3.63
N CYS A 310 -20.46 -3.83 -4.05
CA CYS A 310 -21.58 -3.74 -3.13
C CYS A 310 -22.08 -5.11 -2.66
N ARG A 311 -21.86 -5.40 -1.38
CA ARG A 311 -22.30 -6.65 -0.72
C ARG A 311 -23.82 -6.74 -0.54
N ASN A 312 -24.55 -5.61 -0.55
CA ASN A 312 -26.01 -5.64 -0.48
C ASN A 312 -26.67 -6.19 -1.78
N ALA A 313 -25.90 -6.32 -2.86
CA ALA A 313 -26.35 -6.89 -4.13
C ALA A 313 -25.69 -8.25 -4.42
N GLU A 314 -25.22 -8.96 -3.39
CA GLU A 314 -24.55 -10.26 -3.50
C GLU A 314 -25.54 -11.42 -3.60
N LEU A 315 -25.17 -12.41 -4.42
CA LEU A 315 -25.85 -13.70 -4.54
C LEU A 315 -25.13 -14.75 -3.68
N THR A 316 -25.90 -15.64 -3.08
CA THR A 316 -25.40 -16.75 -2.25
C THR A 316 -25.25 -18.02 -3.07
N LEU A 317 -24.15 -18.76 -2.93
CA LEU A 317 -23.99 -20.08 -3.53
C LEU A 317 -25.05 -21.06 -3.00
N GLN A 318 -25.70 -21.77 -3.91
CA GLN A 318 -26.71 -22.78 -3.63
C GLN A 318 -26.11 -24.20 -3.73
N ASP A 319 -26.80 -25.18 -3.14
CA ASP A 319 -26.37 -26.59 -3.15
C ASP A 319 -26.23 -27.18 -4.57
N ASP A 320 -26.90 -26.60 -5.57
CA ASP A 320 -26.85 -27.02 -6.97
C ASP A 320 -25.70 -26.38 -7.78
N GLY A 321 -24.89 -25.52 -7.15
CA GLY A 321 -23.77 -24.82 -7.76
C GLY A 321 -24.14 -23.49 -8.44
N THR A 322 -25.40 -23.08 -8.41
CA THR A 322 -25.82 -21.74 -8.86
C THR A 322 -25.69 -20.72 -7.73
N TYR A 323 -25.68 -19.43 -8.07
CA TYR A 323 -25.72 -18.33 -7.12
C TYR A 323 -27.08 -17.66 -7.16
N ALA A 324 -27.74 -17.47 -6.02
CA ALA A 324 -29.07 -16.88 -5.95
C ALA A 324 -29.22 -15.80 -4.88
N GLY A 325 -30.09 -14.84 -5.14
CA GLY A 325 -30.39 -13.73 -4.23
C GLY A 325 -31.73 -13.08 -4.57
N THR A 326 -32.43 -12.61 -3.54
CA THR A 326 -33.77 -12.02 -3.64
C THR A 326 -33.75 -10.61 -3.05
N PHE A 327 -34.24 -9.64 -3.83
CA PHE A 327 -34.18 -8.22 -3.48
C PHE A 327 -35.51 -7.52 -3.77
N ASP A 328 -35.86 -6.56 -2.92
CA ASP A 328 -36.99 -5.66 -3.18
C ASP A 328 -36.50 -4.48 -4.03
N ILE A 329 -37.02 -4.38 -5.26
CA ILE A 329 -36.58 -3.37 -6.25
C ILE A 329 -37.80 -2.51 -6.65
N PRO A 330 -37.69 -1.17 -6.60
CA PRO A 330 -38.77 -0.27 -7.03
C PRO A 330 -39.15 -0.46 -8.51
N ALA A 331 -40.34 0.02 -8.88
CA ALA A 331 -40.78 0.08 -10.28
C ALA A 331 -39.80 0.90 -11.13
N GLY A 332 -39.41 0.37 -12.29
CA GLY A 332 -38.47 1.05 -13.18
C GLY A 332 -37.89 0.16 -14.27
N THR A 333 -37.07 0.76 -15.11
CA THR A 333 -36.22 0.06 -16.09
C THR A 333 -34.78 0.23 -15.65
N TYR A 334 -34.12 -0.88 -15.38
CA TYR A 334 -32.76 -0.91 -14.87
C TYR A 334 -31.85 -1.69 -15.82
N GLU A 335 -30.60 -1.25 -15.88
CA GLU A 335 -29.52 -2.02 -16.47
C GLU A 335 -28.60 -2.55 -15.37
N TYR A 336 -28.09 -3.76 -15.56
CA TYR A 336 -27.17 -4.41 -14.62
C TYR A 336 -26.24 -5.42 -15.31
N LYS A 337 -25.25 -5.90 -14.56
CA LYS A 337 -24.34 -6.99 -14.93
C LYS A 337 -24.16 -7.94 -13.76
N VAL A 338 -23.49 -9.05 -14.01
CA VAL A 338 -22.87 -9.87 -12.96
C VAL A 338 -21.40 -9.47 -12.87
N ALA A 339 -20.92 -9.14 -11.67
CA ALA A 339 -19.50 -9.00 -11.40
C ALA A 339 -19.02 -10.14 -10.50
N ILE A 340 -17.82 -10.62 -10.78
CA ILE A 340 -17.18 -11.66 -9.97
C ILE A 340 -16.08 -11.05 -9.12
N ASN A 341 -16.02 -11.48 -7.87
CA ASN A 341 -14.95 -11.15 -6.94
C ASN A 341 -14.81 -9.64 -6.72
N LEU A 342 -15.97 -8.97 -6.58
CA LEU A 342 -16.10 -7.58 -6.15
C LEU A 342 -15.42 -6.55 -7.08
N SER A 343 -15.14 -6.93 -8.34
CA SER A 343 -14.44 -6.08 -9.29
C SER A 343 -14.95 -6.27 -10.72
N TRP A 344 -14.59 -5.35 -11.60
CA TRP A 344 -14.88 -5.46 -13.04
C TRP A 344 -13.92 -6.39 -13.80
N ALA A 345 -12.90 -6.96 -13.14
CA ALA A 345 -11.89 -7.80 -13.80
C ALA A 345 -12.49 -9.05 -14.48
N GLU A 346 -13.59 -9.55 -13.93
CA GLU A 346 -14.43 -10.57 -14.54
C GLU A 346 -15.90 -10.20 -14.33
N ASN A 347 -16.60 -9.95 -15.44
CA ASN A 347 -18.00 -9.60 -15.43
C ASN A 347 -18.72 -10.21 -16.64
N TYR A 348 -20.01 -10.47 -16.47
CA TYR A 348 -20.85 -11.11 -17.47
C TYR A 348 -22.10 -10.27 -17.73
N GLY A 349 -22.39 -10.12 -19.02
CA GLY A 349 -23.52 -9.35 -19.54
C GLY A 349 -24.56 -10.25 -20.22
N ALA A 350 -25.29 -9.67 -21.17
CA ALA A 350 -26.24 -10.37 -22.03
C ALA A 350 -25.61 -11.64 -22.64
N ASP A 351 -26.41 -12.70 -22.70
CA ASP A 351 -26.03 -14.04 -23.19
C ASP A 351 -24.83 -14.69 -22.45
N GLY A 352 -24.51 -14.23 -21.24
CA GLY A 352 -23.37 -14.72 -20.46
C GLY A 352 -22.01 -14.33 -21.06
N ALA A 353 -21.98 -13.33 -21.95
CA ALA A 353 -20.76 -12.87 -22.56
C ALA A 353 -19.88 -12.13 -21.55
N LYS A 354 -18.60 -12.54 -21.45
CA LYS A 354 -17.59 -11.80 -20.70
C LYS A 354 -17.44 -10.40 -21.30
N ASP A 355 -17.46 -9.38 -20.44
CA ASP A 355 -17.45 -7.96 -20.84
C ASP A 355 -18.60 -7.59 -21.81
N GLY A 356 -19.69 -8.38 -21.80
CA GLY A 356 -20.83 -8.25 -22.69
C GLY A 356 -21.70 -7.02 -22.44
N ALA A 357 -22.74 -6.86 -23.26
CA ALA A 357 -23.74 -5.80 -23.09
C ALA A 357 -24.49 -5.92 -21.76
N ASN A 358 -25.06 -4.83 -21.26
CA ASN A 358 -25.82 -4.85 -20.00
C ASN A 358 -27.08 -5.73 -20.12
N LEU A 359 -27.48 -6.38 -19.03
CA LEU A 359 -28.80 -7.01 -18.90
C LEU A 359 -29.83 -5.93 -18.56
N VAL A 360 -31.07 -6.11 -19.00
CA VAL A 360 -32.18 -5.18 -18.76
C VAL A 360 -33.21 -5.84 -17.85
N LEU A 361 -33.62 -5.14 -16.80
CA LEU A 361 -34.71 -5.52 -15.90
C LEU A 361 -35.83 -4.47 -15.99
N GLU A 362 -37.03 -4.90 -16.34
CA GLU A 362 -38.21 -4.04 -16.42
C GLU A 362 -39.23 -4.45 -15.36
N LEU A 363 -39.55 -3.53 -14.44
CA LEU A 363 -40.49 -3.72 -13.35
C LEU A 363 -41.64 -2.73 -13.47
N ALA A 364 -42.85 -3.23 -13.67
CA ALA A 364 -44.05 -2.40 -13.82
C ALA A 364 -44.57 -1.82 -12.49
N ALA A 365 -44.17 -2.41 -11.37
CA ALA A 365 -44.47 -2.01 -10.01
C ALA A 365 -43.27 -2.37 -9.10
N ASP A 366 -43.27 -1.88 -7.88
CA ASP A 366 -42.32 -2.33 -6.86
C ASP A 366 -42.49 -3.85 -6.69
N SER A 367 -41.41 -4.60 -6.84
CA SER A 367 -41.44 -6.06 -6.92
C SER A 367 -40.30 -6.68 -6.13
N THR A 368 -40.56 -7.88 -5.64
CA THR A 368 -39.52 -8.77 -5.12
C THR A 368 -38.95 -9.57 -6.29
N VAL A 369 -37.65 -9.43 -6.55
CA VAL A 369 -36.98 -10.04 -7.70
C VAL A 369 -35.95 -11.04 -7.21
N THR A 370 -36.05 -12.29 -7.68
CA THR A 370 -35.05 -13.33 -7.46
C THR A 370 -34.17 -13.47 -8.69
N PHE A 371 -32.86 -13.40 -8.47
CA PHE A 371 -31.84 -13.61 -9.49
C PHE A 371 -31.17 -14.96 -9.22
N VAL A 372 -30.93 -15.73 -10.28
CA VAL A 372 -30.14 -16.96 -10.24
C VAL A 372 -29.10 -16.90 -11.35
N PHE A 373 -27.82 -16.98 -10.98
CA PHE A 373 -26.66 -16.99 -11.85
C PHE A 373 -26.03 -18.38 -11.88
N ASP A 374 -25.80 -18.90 -13.09
CA ASP A 374 -25.06 -20.14 -13.31
C ASP A 374 -23.61 -19.81 -13.69
N ASP A 375 -22.64 -20.13 -12.83
CA ASP A 375 -21.21 -19.82 -13.05
C ASP A 375 -20.55 -20.70 -14.13
N THR A 376 -21.24 -21.73 -14.64
CA THR A 376 -20.76 -22.54 -15.78
C THR A 376 -21.17 -21.92 -17.11
N THR A 377 -22.41 -21.46 -17.21
CA THR A 377 -22.94 -20.84 -18.45
C THR A 377 -22.81 -19.32 -18.46
N HIS A 378 -22.55 -18.74 -17.30
CA HIS A 378 -22.53 -17.31 -16.99
C HIS A 378 -23.86 -16.58 -17.26
N VAL A 379 -24.97 -17.32 -17.33
CA VAL A 379 -26.29 -16.75 -17.60
C VAL A 379 -27.00 -16.43 -16.27
N VAL A 380 -27.64 -15.25 -16.23
CA VAL A 380 -28.59 -14.88 -15.18
C VAL A 380 -30.01 -15.17 -15.64
N THR A 381 -30.80 -15.73 -14.73
CA THR A 381 -32.26 -15.81 -14.84
C THR A 381 -32.90 -14.98 -13.73
N THR A 382 -33.99 -14.28 -14.08
CA THR A 382 -34.71 -13.39 -13.16
C THR A 382 -36.16 -13.83 -13.03
N THR A 383 -36.65 -13.94 -11.80
CA THR A 383 -38.06 -14.20 -11.49
C THR A 383 -38.61 -13.01 -10.71
N VAL A 384 -39.70 -12.43 -11.18
CA VAL A 384 -40.38 -11.27 -10.57
C VAL A 384 -41.67 -11.76 -9.93
N GLU A 385 -41.87 -11.46 -8.65
CA GLU A 385 -43.10 -11.78 -7.89
C GLU A 385 -44.05 -10.59 -7.75
#